data_AF-A0A383A028-F1
#
_entry.id   AF-A0A383A028-F1
#
_cell.length_a   1.000
_cell.length_b   1.000
_cell.length_c   1.000
_cell.angle_alpha   90.00
_cell.angle_beta   90.00
_cell.angle_gamma   90.00
#
_symmetry.space_group_name_H-M   'P 1'
#
loop_
_entity.id
_entity.type
_entity.pdbx_description
1 polymer ?
#
loop_
_entity_poly.entity_id
_entity_poly.type
_entity_poly.pdbx_seq_one_letter_code
_entity_poly.pdbx_strand_id
1 'polypeptide(L)'
;MVEKYCRGFGLEIGPGDTSYTKVGSPIYLDKYPTLDKVGERTFLTADTVRIPIKENTFDYIFSAHCLEHVPDTIKVLKEWIRVLKPGGKLL
;
A
#
# COMPACT_ATOMS: atom_id res chain seq x y z
N MET A 1 14.70 -4.18 7.17
CA MET A 1 13.90 -2.98 7.45
C MET A 1 12.41 -3.30 7.38
N VAL A 2 11.92 -3.78 6.23
CA VAL A 2 10.52 -4.14 6.00
C VAL A 2 10.01 -5.16 7.04
N GLU A 3 10.67 -6.29 7.25
CA GLU A 3 10.25 -7.30 8.25
C GLU A 3 10.17 -6.81 9.70
N LYS A 4 10.89 -5.73 10.03
CA LYS A 4 10.89 -5.14 11.37
C LYS A 4 9.67 -4.24 11.59
N TYR A 5 9.27 -3.49 10.57
CA TYR A 5 8.26 -2.44 10.70
C TYR A 5 6.92 -2.76 10.01
N CYS A 6 6.93 -3.60 8.99
CA CYS A 6 5.75 -4.09 8.28
C CYS A 6 5.25 -5.38 8.94
N ARG A 7 4.54 -5.24 10.06
CA ARG A 7 3.95 -6.36 10.82
C ARG A 7 2.45 -6.13 11.03
N GLY A 8 1.68 -7.20 11.00
CA GLY A 8 0.22 -7.14 11.01
C GLY A 8 -0.35 -6.89 9.62
N PHE A 9 -1.61 -6.49 9.54
CA PHE A 9 -2.35 -6.35 8.28
C PHE A 9 -1.91 -5.09 7.53
N GLY A 10 -1.28 -5.27 6.37
CA GLY A 10 -0.60 -4.21 5.65
C GLY A 10 -1.17 -3.88 4.27
N LEU A 11 -0.78 -2.71 3.76
CA LEU A 11 -1.00 -2.29 2.39
C LEU A 11 0.33 -1.96 1.73
N GLU A 12 0.65 -2.60 0.61
CA GLU A 12 1.77 -2.22 -0.25
C GLU A 12 1.27 -1.52 -1.51
N ILE A 13 1.73 -0.31 -1.75
CA ILE A 13 1.28 0.56 -2.84
C ILE A 13 2.36 0.63 -3.91
N GLY A 14 1.99 0.25 -5.13
CA GLY A 14 2.89 0.19 -6.27
C GLY A 14 3.95 -0.91 -6.14
N PRO A 15 3.60 -2.17 -5.86
CA PRO A 15 4.58 -3.25 -5.74
C PRO A 15 5.33 -3.53 -7.05
N GLY A 16 4.81 -3.08 -8.20
CA GLY A 16 5.38 -3.35 -9.52
C GLY A 16 5.73 -4.84 -9.70
N ASP A 17 6.96 -5.11 -10.11
CA ASP A 17 7.45 -6.47 -10.34
C ASP A 17 7.88 -7.23 -9.09
N THR A 18 8.13 -6.52 -7.98
CA THR A 18 8.71 -7.08 -6.75
C THR A 18 8.04 -6.51 -5.52
N SER A 19 7.31 -7.37 -4.81
CA SER A 19 6.76 -7.02 -3.50
C SER A 19 7.81 -7.11 -2.41
N TYR A 20 7.90 -6.08 -1.58
CA TYR A 20 8.81 -6.02 -0.45
C TYR A 20 8.16 -6.55 0.83
N THR A 21 6.86 -6.35 0.98
CA THR A 21 6.11 -6.78 2.15
C THR A 21 5.58 -8.19 1.91
N LYS A 22 6.14 -9.18 2.60
CA LYS A 22 5.73 -10.60 2.48
C LYS A 22 5.20 -11.18 3.78
N VAL A 23 5.24 -10.39 4.86
CA VAL A 23 4.90 -10.81 6.23
C VAL A 23 3.67 -10.03 6.68
N GLY A 24 2.72 -10.71 7.34
CA GLY A 24 1.56 -10.06 7.97
C GLY A 24 0.28 -10.00 7.13
N SER A 25 0.14 -10.79 6.06
CA SER A 25 -1.05 -10.77 5.19
C SER A 25 -1.28 -9.41 4.49
N PRO A 26 -0.29 -8.89 3.74
CA PRO A 26 -0.46 -7.64 3.01
C PRO A 26 -1.48 -7.76 1.88
N ILE A 27 -2.18 -6.66 1.61
CA ILE A 27 -2.88 -6.40 0.36
C ILE A 27 -1.97 -5.55 -0.52
N TYR A 28 -2.04 -5.77 -1.83
CA TYR A 28 -1.29 -5.02 -2.82
C TYR A 28 -2.22 -4.11 -3.60
N LEU A 29 -1.87 -2.82 -3.70
CA LEU A 29 -2.62 -1.84 -4.46
C LEU A 29 -1.77 -1.30 -5.60
N ASP A 30 -2.33 -1.36 -6.80
CA ASP A 30 -1.75 -0.70 -7.97
C ASP A 30 -2.87 -0.20 -8.87
N LYS A 31 -2.63 0.93 -9.55
CA LYS A 31 -3.56 1.46 -10.54
C LYS A 31 -3.48 0.69 -11.85
N TYR A 32 -2.29 0.15 -12.16
CA TYR A 32 -1.99 -0.55 -13.39
C TYR A 32 -1.29 -1.88 -13.07
N PRO A 33 -2.00 -2.86 -12.49
CA PRO A 33 -1.40 -4.16 -12.20
C PRO A 33 -0.87 -4.82 -13.46
N THR A 34 0.33 -5.41 -13.37
CA THR A 34 0.78 -6.41 -14.32
C THR A 34 -0.03 -7.68 -14.10
N LEU A 35 -0.93 -7.99 -15.04
CA LEU A 35 -1.91 -9.09 -14.95
C LEU A 35 -1.23 -10.45 -14.69
N ASP A 36 -0.02 -10.63 -15.20
CA ASP A 36 0.78 -11.85 -15.05
C ASP A 36 1.20 -12.11 -13.59
N LYS A 37 1.16 -11.08 -12.73
CA LYS A 37 1.66 -11.12 -11.35
C LYS A 37 0.59 -10.92 -10.28
N VAL A 38 -0.68 -10.77 -10.68
CA VAL A 38 -1.82 -10.73 -9.75
C VAL A 38 -1.90 -12.05 -8.96
N GLY A 39 -1.63 -13.19 -9.60
CA GLY A 39 -1.38 -14.50 -8.95
C GLY A 39 -2.29 -14.82 -7.76
N GLU A 40 -1.72 -15.47 -6.73
CA GLU A 40 -2.38 -15.80 -5.43
C GLU A 40 -2.46 -14.61 -4.45
N ARG A 41 -2.15 -13.39 -4.91
CA ARG A 41 -2.09 -12.22 -4.03
C ARG A 41 -3.44 -11.54 -3.96
N THR A 42 -3.82 -11.08 -2.77
CA THR A 42 -4.96 -10.17 -2.63
C THR A 42 -4.58 -8.83 -3.24
N PHE A 43 -5.11 -8.55 -4.43
CA PHE A 43 -4.79 -7.36 -5.19
C PHE A 43 -5.99 -6.43 -5.32
N LEU A 44 -5.76 -5.14 -5.12
CA LEU A 44 -6.74 -4.08 -5.25
C LEU A 44 -6.33 -3.16 -6.39
N THR A 45 -7.11 -3.18 -7.48
CA THR A 45 -6.90 -2.24 -8.59
C THR A 45 -7.60 -0.92 -8.27
N ALA A 46 -6.83 0.10 -7.89
CA ALA A 46 -7.39 1.40 -7.50
C ALA A 46 -6.36 2.53 -7.64
N ASP A 47 -6.85 3.77 -7.73
CA ASP A 47 -6.00 4.96 -7.66
C ASP A 47 -5.64 5.25 -6.19
N THR A 48 -4.35 5.43 -5.92
CA THR A 48 -3.83 5.70 -4.58
C THR A 48 -4.30 7.05 -3.99
N VAL A 49 -4.79 7.96 -4.84
CA VAL A 49 -5.42 9.23 -4.43
C VAL A 49 -6.76 9.00 -3.73
N ARG A 50 -7.41 7.85 -3.97
CA ARG A 50 -8.65 7.44 -3.30
C ARG A 50 -8.72 5.91 -3.17
N ILE A 51 -8.24 5.42 -2.04
CA ILE A 51 -8.21 4.00 -1.71
C ILE A 51 -9.63 3.58 -1.28
N PRO A 52 -10.27 2.61 -1.94
CA PRO A 52 -11.63 2.15 -1.63
C PRO A 52 -11.67 1.24 -0.38
N ILE A 53 -10.98 1.66 0.67
CA ILE A 53 -10.86 0.97 1.96
C ILE A 53 -11.25 1.95 3.07
N LYS A 54 -11.83 1.43 4.14
CA LYS A 54 -12.23 2.20 5.32
C LYS A 54 -11.01 2.84 5.99
N GLU A 55 -11.22 3.95 6.68
CA GLU A 55 -10.20 4.53 7.54
C GLU A 55 -9.72 3.55 8.62
N ASN A 56 -8.51 3.76 9.15
CA ASN A 56 -7.96 2.98 10.27
C ASN A 56 -7.97 1.46 10.05
N THR A 57 -7.65 1.01 8.84
CA THR A 57 -7.70 -0.41 8.46
C THR A 57 -6.35 -1.10 8.59
N PHE A 58 -5.28 -0.44 8.17
CA PHE A 58 -3.96 -1.07 8.05
C PHE A 58 -3.05 -0.75 9.24
N ASP A 59 -2.28 -1.75 9.68
CA ASP A 59 -1.22 -1.60 10.69
C ASP A 59 0.01 -0.90 10.10
N TYR A 60 0.26 -1.10 8.80
CA TYR A 60 1.28 -0.38 8.05
C TYR A 60 0.88 -0.14 6.59
N ILE A 61 1.49 0.89 6.01
CA ILE A 61 1.53 1.13 4.57
C ILE A 61 3.00 1.17 4.17
N PHE A 62 3.33 0.48 3.08
CA PHE A 62 4.65 0.52 2.46
C PHE A 62 4.52 1.01 1.02
N SER A 63 5.35 1.94 0.61
CA SER A 63 5.46 2.33 -0.79
C SER A 63 6.89 2.69 -1.16
N ALA A 64 7.37 2.11 -2.25
CA ALA A 64 8.68 2.43 -2.82
C ALA A 64 8.48 2.94 -4.25
N HIS A 65 9.16 4.03 -4.59
CA HIS A 65 9.16 4.61 -5.94
C HIS A 65 7.76 4.91 -6.54
N CYS A 66 6.77 5.26 -5.70
CA CYS A 66 5.42 5.59 -6.16
C CYS A 66 5.08 7.09 -6.03
N LEU A 67 5.57 7.77 -4.99
CA LEU A 67 5.18 9.17 -4.70
C LEU A 67 5.70 10.17 -5.75
N GLU A 68 6.77 9.84 -6.47
CA GLU A 68 7.29 10.64 -7.58
C GLU A 68 6.37 10.63 -8.81
N HIS A 69 5.42 9.68 -8.89
CA HIS A 69 4.51 9.55 -10.01
C HIS A 69 3.13 10.17 -9.75
N VAL A 70 2.89 10.69 -8.54
CA VAL A 70 1.61 11.33 -8.20
C VAL A 70 1.70 12.86 -8.34
N PRO A 71 0.68 13.51 -8.90
CA PRO A 71 0.70 14.97 -9.11
C PRO A 71 0.48 15.77 -7.81
N ASP A 72 -0.23 15.21 -6.82
CA ASP A 72 -0.52 15.85 -5.54
C ASP A 72 -0.14 14.91 -4.39
N THR A 73 1.14 14.95 -4.01
CA THR A 73 1.71 14.13 -2.94
C THR A 73 1.02 14.38 -1.60
N ILE A 74 0.61 15.61 -1.29
CA ILE A 74 -0.02 15.94 -0.01
C ILE A 74 -1.39 15.26 0.09
N LYS A 75 -2.18 15.32 -0.98
CA LYS A 75 -3.48 14.63 -1.03
C LYS A 75 -3.33 13.13 -0.90
N VAL A 76 -2.34 12.53 -1.58
CA VAL A 76 -2.05 11.09 -1.49
C VAL A 76 -1.63 10.70 -0.09
N LEU A 77 -0.70 11.43 0.55
CA LEU A 77 -0.27 11.15 1.91
C LEU A 77 -1.43 11.26 2.91
N LYS A 78 -2.35 12.22 2.74
CA LYS A 78 -3.57 12.31 3.56
C LYS A 78 -4.45 11.07 3.41
N GLU A 79 -4.61 10.58 2.19
CA GLU A 79 -5.39 9.37 1.92
C GLU A 79 -4.74 8.11 2.52
N TRP A 80 -3.40 8.02 2.47
CA TRP A 80 -2.66 6.93 3.08
C TRP A 80 -2.80 6.96 4.60
N ILE A 81 -2.61 8.13 5.22
CA ILE A 81 -2.81 8.30 6.66
C ILE A 81 -4.25 7.98 7.07
N ARG A 82 -5.25 8.31 6.23
CA ARG A 82 -6.66 7.97 6.51
C ARG A 82 -6.86 6.48 6.67
N VAL A 83 -6.32 5.65 5.77
CA VAL A 83 -6.51 4.18 5.83
C VAL A 83 -5.58 3.49 6.84
N LEU A 84 -4.59 4.20 7.37
CA LEU A 84 -3.69 3.73 8.41
C LEU A 84 -4.34 3.84 9.80
N LYS A 85 -4.20 2.82 10.64
CA LYS A 85 -4.64 2.88 12.05
C LYS A 85 -3.88 3.96 12.83
N PRO A 86 -4.45 4.52 13.92
CA PRO A 86 -3.70 5.39 14.81
C PRO A 86 -2.46 4.66 15.35
N GLY A 87 -1.28 5.28 15.18
CA GLY A 87 0.00 4.67 15.56
C GLY A 87 0.59 3.68 14.55
N GLY A 88 -0.11 3.41 13.44
CA GLY A 88 0.39 2.62 12.32
C GLY A 88 1.62 3.25 11.66
N LYS A 89 2.31 2.49 10.81
CA LYS A 89 3.55 2.91 10.16
C LYS A 89 3.33 3.21 8.68
N LEU A 90 3.81 4.36 8.23
CA LEU A 90 3.95 4.67 6.80
C LEU A 90 5.45 4.62 6.46
N LEU A 91 5.81 3.81 5.48
CA LEU A 91 7.18 3.43 5.14
C LEU A 91 7.44 3.57 3.64
#